data_AF-A0A496XEN9-F1
#
_entry.id   AF-A0A496XEN9-F1
#
_cell.length_a   1.000
_cell.length_b   1.000
_cell.length_c   1.000
_cell.angle_alpha   90.00
_cell.angle_beta   90.00
_cell.angle_gamma   90.00
#
_symmetry.space_group_name_H-M   'P 1'
#
loop_
_entity.id
_entity.type
_entity.pdbx_description
1 polymer ?
#
loop_
_entity_poly.entity_id
_entity_poly.type
_entity_poly.pdbx_seq_one_letter_code
_entity_poly.pdbx_strand_id
1 'polypeptide(L)'
;MKPILIFCVCLAMAACATVRPGPEIFDTAEKAIQVAEIAGGDEFAPVEMRFAREKLASAQKGMDKQKYEVSVYLLEESEINAELAIEKSRTARSRRRVNELRKRNEELDARMRATFGDEFK
;
A
#
# COMPACT_ATOMS: atom_id res chain seq x y z
N MET A 1 -46.97 23.88 -23.13
CA MET A 1 -46.91 22.55 -22.48
C MET A 1 -45.82 21.62 -23.05
N LYS A 2 -45.57 21.61 -24.37
CA LYS A 2 -44.46 20.85 -25.00
C LYS A 2 -43.02 21.19 -24.53
N PRO A 3 -42.64 22.44 -24.21
CA PRO A 3 -41.25 22.74 -23.80
C PRO A 3 -40.91 22.25 -22.39
N ILE A 4 -41.91 22.08 -21.51
CA ILE A 4 -41.73 21.58 -20.14
C ILE A 4 -41.39 20.09 -20.16
N LEU A 5 -41.99 19.32 -21.09
CA LEU A 5 -41.72 17.90 -21.25
C LEU A 5 -40.28 17.63 -21.73
N ILE A 6 -39.74 18.49 -22.61
CA ILE A 6 -38.36 18.38 -23.11
C ILE A 6 -37.36 18.70 -22.00
N PHE A 7 -37.65 19.70 -21.16
CA PHE A 7 -36.76 20.08 -20.05
C PHE A 7 -36.65 18.99 -18.96
N CYS A 8 -37.75 18.30 -18.64
CA CYS A 8 -37.72 17.17 -17.69
C CYS A 8 -36.91 15.96 -18.19
N VAL A 9 -36.96 15.67 -19.49
CA VAL A 9 -36.20 14.55 -20.08
C VAL A 9 -34.69 14.85 -20.06
N CYS A 10 -34.28 16.10 -20.29
CA CYS A 10 -32.87 16.49 -20.18
C CYS A 10 -32.34 16.43 -18.73
N LEU A 11 -33.17 16.78 -17.72
CA LEU A 11 -32.78 16.63 -16.31
C LEU A 11 -32.64 15.15 -15.89
N ALA A 12 -33.46 14.26 -16.44
CA ALA A 12 -33.39 12.83 -16.12
C ALA A 12 -32.08 12.18 -16.60
N MET A 13 -31.47 12.67 -17.68
CA MET A 13 -30.19 12.14 -18.18
C MET A 13 -28.97 12.60 -17.35
N ALA A 14 -29.08 13.67 -16.55
CA ALA A 14 -28.01 14.12 -15.66
C ALA A 14 -27.90 13.30 -14.36
N ALA A 15 -28.89 12.44 -14.04
CA ALA A 15 -28.95 11.71 -12.79
C ALA A 15 -28.07 10.44 -12.74
N CYS A 16 -27.62 9.91 -13.88
CA CYS A 16 -26.87 8.64 -13.93
C CYS A 16 -25.40 8.72 -13.47
N ALA A 17 -24.87 9.90 -13.10
CA ALA A 17 -23.48 10.04 -12.68
C ALA A 17 -23.22 9.85 -11.17
N THR A 18 -24.26 9.52 -10.37
CA THR A 18 -24.21 9.60 -8.90
C THR A 18 -24.52 8.30 -8.16
N VAL A 19 -24.39 7.15 -8.83
CA VAL A 19 -24.58 5.85 -8.18
C VAL A 19 -23.43 5.63 -7.20
N ARG A 20 -23.78 5.40 -5.92
CA ARG A 20 -22.81 5.06 -4.87
C ARG A 20 -22.05 3.77 -5.28
N PRO A 21 -20.71 3.78 -5.30
CA PRO A 21 -19.92 2.58 -5.48
C PRO A 21 -20.23 1.54 -4.41
N GLY A 22 -20.19 0.25 -4.76
CA GLY A 22 -20.40 -0.82 -3.80
C GLY A 22 -19.26 -0.92 -2.76
N PRO A 23 -19.47 -1.65 -1.65
CA PRO A 23 -18.46 -1.82 -0.62
C PRO A 23 -17.21 -2.58 -1.10
N GLU A 24 -17.33 -3.38 -2.16
CA GLU A 24 -16.23 -4.18 -2.74
C GLU A 24 -15.06 -3.34 -3.26
N ILE A 25 -15.24 -2.04 -3.49
CA ILE A 25 -14.15 -1.20 -4.01
C ILE A 25 -13.02 -0.99 -2.97
N PHE A 26 -13.31 -1.23 -1.69
CA PHE A 26 -12.35 -1.10 -0.60
C PHE A 26 -11.42 -2.32 -0.49
N ASP A 27 -11.87 -3.49 -0.97
CA ASP A 27 -11.19 -4.77 -0.81
C ASP A 27 -9.73 -4.74 -1.26
N THR A 28 -9.45 -4.11 -2.41
CA THR A 28 -8.11 -4.12 -3.01
C THR A 28 -7.13 -3.35 -2.11
N ALA A 29 -7.49 -2.13 -1.71
CA ALA A 29 -6.68 -1.30 -0.82
C ALA A 29 -6.50 -1.96 0.57
N GLU A 30 -7.57 -2.54 1.14
CA GLU A 30 -7.50 -3.23 2.42
C GLU A 30 -6.59 -4.46 2.38
N LYS A 31 -6.71 -5.29 1.34
CA LYS A 31 -5.84 -6.45 1.12
C LYS A 31 -4.38 -6.01 0.93
N ALA A 32 -4.13 -4.97 0.15
CA ALA A 32 -2.78 -4.45 -0.06
C ALA A 32 -2.14 -4.00 1.28
N ILE A 33 -2.88 -3.29 2.14
CA ILE A 33 -2.41 -2.90 3.47
C ILE A 33 -2.10 -4.13 4.35
N GLN A 34 -2.95 -5.16 4.33
CA GLN A 34 -2.69 -6.40 5.08
C GLN A 34 -1.42 -7.11 4.60
N VAL A 35 -1.21 -7.19 3.28
CA VAL A 35 0.00 -7.80 2.71
C VAL A 35 1.24 -6.95 3.08
N ALA A 36 1.12 -5.63 3.08
CA ALA A 36 2.18 -4.73 3.51
C ALA A 36 2.54 -4.93 4.99
N GLU A 37 1.54 -5.10 5.86
CA GLU A 37 1.74 -5.41 7.27
C GLU A 37 2.50 -6.73 7.46
N ILE A 38 2.07 -7.80 6.78
CA ILE A 38 2.76 -9.11 6.78
C ILE A 38 4.20 -9.00 6.23
N ALA A 39 4.43 -8.13 5.25
CA ALA A 39 5.76 -7.85 4.70
C ALA A 39 6.66 -7.08 5.69
N GLY A 40 6.12 -6.54 6.78
CA GLY A 40 6.84 -5.73 7.77
C GLY A 40 6.81 -4.23 7.45
N GLY A 41 5.78 -3.77 6.74
CA GLY A 41 5.59 -2.37 6.36
C GLY A 41 5.75 -1.40 7.51
N ASP A 42 5.21 -1.71 8.69
CA ASP A 42 5.28 -0.81 9.84
C ASP A 42 6.72 -0.62 10.36
N GLU A 43 7.60 -1.59 10.14
CA GLU A 43 9.01 -1.50 10.51
C GLU A 43 9.86 -0.86 9.41
N PHE A 44 9.64 -1.25 8.15
CA PHE A 44 10.54 -0.96 7.05
C PHE A 44 10.07 0.16 6.12
N ALA A 45 8.78 0.49 6.15
CA ALA A 45 8.14 1.50 5.33
C ALA A 45 7.00 2.23 6.09
N PRO A 46 7.27 2.77 7.31
CA PRO A 46 6.22 3.33 8.17
C PRO A 46 5.51 4.55 7.56
N VAL A 47 6.23 5.31 6.72
CA VAL A 47 5.67 6.50 6.06
C VAL A 47 4.61 6.08 5.04
N GLU A 48 4.90 5.09 4.21
CA GLU A 48 3.99 4.53 3.23
C GLU A 48 2.79 3.86 3.89
N MET A 49 3.02 3.08 4.96
CA MET A 49 1.93 2.47 5.74
C MET A 49 0.99 3.52 6.31
N ARG A 50 1.54 4.61 6.86
CA ARG A 50 0.73 5.72 7.35
C ARG A 50 -0.10 6.35 6.24
N PHE A 51 0.50 6.66 5.09
CA PHE A 51 -0.23 7.23 3.97
C PHE A 51 -1.31 6.29 3.44
N ALA A 52 -1.03 4.99 3.31
CA ALA A 52 -2.03 4.01 2.90
C ALA A 52 -3.25 4.03 3.85
N ARG A 53 -3.01 3.93 5.17
CA ARG A 53 -4.09 3.96 6.18
C ARG A 53 -4.85 5.30 6.20
N GLU A 54 -4.15 6.42 6.06
CA GLU A 54 -4.77 7.77 6.01
C GLU A 54 -5.67 7.96 4.78
N LYS A 55 -5.23 7.46 3.62
CA LYS A 55 -5.96 7.55 2.35
C LYS A 55 -7.20 6.65 2.36
N LEU A 56 -7.07 5.41 2.85
CA LEU A 56 -8.21 4.53 3.07
C LEU A 56 -9.27 5.17 3.99
N ALA A 57 -8.85 5.71 5.15
CA ALA A 57 -9.76 6.39 6.07
C ALA A 57 -10.42 7.63 5.45
N SER A 58 -9.66 8.38 4.64
CA SER A 58 -10.18 9.54 3.91
C SER A 58 -11.19 9.14 2.84
N ALA A 59 -10.97 8.03 2.14
CA ALA A 59 -11.90 7.47 1.16
C ALA A 59 -13.21 7.05 1.83
N GLN A 60 -13.16 6.34 2.97
CA GLN A 60 -14.35 5.97 3.74
C GLN A 60 -15.19 7.20 4.10
N LYS A 61 -14.54 8.24 4.65
CA LYS A 61 -15.20 9.52 4.97
C LYS A 61 -15.73 10.25 3.74
N GLY A 62 -15.08 10.10 2.59
CA GLY A 62 -15.52 10.66 1.31
C GLY A 62 -16.78 9.98 0.79
N MET A 63 -16.88 8.65 0.93
CA MET A 63 -18.07 7.86 0.55
C MET A 63 -19.30 8.24 1.39
N ASP A 64 -19.12 8.50 2.68
CA ASP A 64 -20.18 8.98 3.57
C ASP A 64 -20.68 10.37 3.16
N LYS A 65 -19.78 11.19 2.63
CA LYS A 65 -20.06 12.55 2.13
C LYS A 65 -20.47 12.60 0.66
N GLN A 66 -20.74 11.44 0.04
CA GLN A 66 -21.11 11.31 -1.36
C GLN A 66 -20.07 11.87 -2.35
N LYS A 67 -18.79 11.92 -1.95
CA LYS A 67 -17.67 12.36 -2.79
C LYS A 67 -17.04 11.16 -3.50
N TYR A 68 -17.83 10.46 -4.31
CA TYR A 68 -17.46 9.14 -4.84
C TYR A 68 -16.18 9.15 -5.68
N GLU A 69 -16.06 10.06 -6.64
CA GLU A 69 -14.89 10.16 -7.52
C GLU A 69 -13.59 10.39 -6.76
N VAL A 70 -13.58 11.36 -5.84
CA VAL A 70 -12.42 11.63 -4.99
C VAL A 70 -12.10 10.43 -4.08
N SER A 71 -13.13 9.71 -3.61
CA SER A 71 -12.93 8.55 -2.74
C SER A 71 -12.32 7.36 -3.48
N VAL A 72 -12.71 7.14 -4.74
CA VAL A 72 -12.08 6.13 -5.60
C VAL A 72 -10.61 6.45 -5.80
N TYR A 73 -10.28 7.71 -6.12
CA TYR A 73 -8.88 8.14 -6.26
C TYR A 73 -8.07 7.95 -4.98
N LEU A 74 -8.65 8.25 -3.81
CA LEU A 74 -8.00 8.01 -2.52
C LEU A 74 -7.75 6.52 -2.25
N LEU A 75 -8.60 5.61 -2.75
CA LEU A 75 -8.36 4.16 -2.62
C LEU A 75 -7.21 3.70 -3.51
N GLU A 76 -7.12 4.21 -4.75
CA GLU A 76 -5.97 3.95 -5.62
C GLU A 76 -4.67 4.46 -4.98
N GLU A 77 -4.67 5.68 -4.43
CA GLU A 77 -3.52 6.19 -3.69
C GLU A 77 -3.18 5.31 -2.48
N SER A 78 -4.19 4.80 -1.76
CA SER A 78 -3.99 3.88 -0.63
C SER A 78 -3.31 2.59 -1.07
N GLU A 79 -3.78 1.97 -2.16
CA GLU A 79 -3.23 0.75 -2.74
C GLU A 79 -1.77 0.96 -3.16
N ILE A 80 -1.48 2.02 -3.91
CA ILE A 80 -0.12 2.34 -4.37
C ILE A 80 0.85 2.54 -3.20
N ASN A 81 0.43 3.22 -2.13
CA ASN A 81 1.27 3.37 -0.94
C ASN A 81 1.52 2.02 -0.25
N ALA A 82 0.52 1.15 -0.16
CA ALA A 82 0.69 -0.17 0.42
C ALA A 82 1.62 -1.06 -0.43
N GLU A 83 1.51 -1.03 -1.76
CA GLU A 83 2.44 -1.73 -2.66
C GLU A 83 3.87 -1.23 -2.52
N LEU A 84 4.06 0.08 -2.42
CA LEU A 84 5.37 0.67 -2.15
C LEU A 84 5.94 0.19 -0.81
N ALA A 85 5.09 0.09 0.22
CA ALA A 85 5.47 -0.44 1.52
C ALA A 85 5.92 -1.91 1.46
N ILE A 86 5.21 -2.75 0.68
CA ILE A 86 5.56 -4.16 0.45
C ILE A 86 6.98 -4.26 -0.13
N GLU A 87 7.25 -3.55 -1.22
CA GLU A 87 8.52 -3.65 -1.93
C GLU A 87 9.70 -3.05 -1.14
N LYS A 88 9.47 -1.95 -0.43
CA LYS A 88 10.45 -1.40 0.52
C LYS A 88 10.78 -2.40 1.62
N SER A 89 9.77 -3.07 2.18
CA SER A 89 9.95 -4.05 3.25
C SER A 89 10.69 -5.30 2.78
N ARG A 90 10.33 -5.83 1.60
CA ARG A 90 11.06 -6.95 0.96
C ARG A 90 12.52 -6.60 0.73
N THR A 91 12.78 -5.41 0.18
CA THR A 91 14.13 -4.92 -0.08
C THR A 91 14.94 -4.80 1.21
N ALA A 92 14.38 -4.17 2.24
CA ALA A 92 15.06 -3.98 3.52
C ALA A 92 15.34 -5.31 4.24
N ARG A 93 14.39 -6.26 4.20
CA ARG A 93 14.57 -7.61 4.75
C ARG A 93 15.69 -8.37 4.03
N SER A 94 15.76 -8.26 2.71
CA SER A 94 16.84 -8.84 1.91
C SER A 94 18.20 -8.25 2.30
N ARG A 95 18.30 -6.92 2.40
CA ARG A 95 19.53 -6.22 2.84
C ARG A 95 19.97 -6.66 4.23
N ARG A 96 19.04 -6.76 5.19
CA ARG A 96 19.35 -7.28 6.53
C ARG A 96 19.89 -8.71 6.47
N ARG A 97 19.25 -9.59 5.70
CA ARG A 97 19.72 -10.98 5.52
C ARG A 97 21.13 -11.04 4.94
N VAL A 98 21.44 -10.21 3.94
CA VAL A 98 22.80 -10.13 3.37
C VAL A 98 23.81 -9.66 4.42
N ASN A 99 23.48 -8.65 5.21
CA ASN A 99 24.37 -8.16 6.26
C ASN A 99 24.63 -9.22 7.34
N GLU A 100 23.61 -9.97 7.75
CA GLU A 100 23.76 -11.08 8.70
C GLU A 100 24.66 -12.19 8.15
N LEU A 101 24.52 -12.55 6.87
CA LEU A 101 25.39 -13.53 6.24
C LEU A 101 26.85 -13.05 6.16
N ARG A 102 27.06 -11.77 5.84
CA ARG A 102 28.41 -11.16 5.82
C ARG A 102 29.06 -11.23 7.20
N LYS A 103 28.33 -10.84 8.24
CA LYS A 103 28.82 -10.91 9.63
C LYS A 103 29.19 -12.34 10.02
N ARG A 104 28.36 -13.34 9.66
CA ARG A 104 28.66 -14.76 9.92
C ARG A 104 29.92 -15.23 9.20
N ASN A 105 30.15 -14.79 7.97
CA ASN A 105 31.38 -15.10 7.24
C ASN A 105 32.60 -14.47 7.92
N GLU A 106 32.52 -13.21 8.33
CA GLU A 106 33.61 -12.52 9.05
C GLU A 106 33.93 -13.23 10.39
N GLU A 107 32.91 -13.66 11.13
CA GLU A 107 33.08 -14.45 12.35
C GLU A 107 33.67 -15.84 12.11
N LEU A 108 33.36 -16.46 10.96
CA LEU A 108 33.93 -17.75 10.57
C LEU A 108 35.41 -17.58 10.20
N ASP A 109 35.74 -16.58 9.39
CA ASP A 109 37.11 -16.25 9.00
C ASP A 109 37.99 -15.95 10.22
N ALA A 110 37.47 -15.16 11.16
CA ALA A 110 38.16 -14.86 12.41
C ALA A 110 38.40 -16.12 13.25
N ARG A 111 37.41 -17.01 13.35
CA ARG A 111 37.55 -18.29 14.07
C ARG A 111 38.58 -19.21 13.42
N MET A 112 38.59 -19.30 12.09
CA MET A 112 39.56 -20.11 11.35
C MET A 112 40.99 -19.62 11.62
N ARG A 113 41.25 -18.30 11.49
CA ARG A 113 42.57 -17.72 11.79
C ARG A 113 42.99 -17.92 13.24
N ALA A 114 42.08 -17.77 14.19
CA ALA A 114 42.38 -17.98 15.60
C ALA A 114 42.71 -19.45 15.93
N THR A 115 42.14 -20.41 15.20
CA THR A 115 42.31 -21.85 15.47
C THR A 115 43.54 -22.41 14.75
N PHE A 116 43.79 -22.01 13.51
CA PHE A 116 44.83 -22.60 12.64
C PHE A 116 46.02 -21.68 12.35
N GLY A 117 46.03 -20.44 12.84
CA GLY A 117 47.10 -19.47 12.60
C GLY A 117 47.26 -19.08 11.13
N ASP A 118 48.46 -18.63 10.74
CA ASP A 118 48.83 -18.23 9.37
C ASP A 118 49.07 -19.42 8.42
N GLU A 119 48.90 -20.67 8.87
CA GLU A 119 49.12 -21.88 8.04
C GLU A 119 48.07 -22.05 6.92
N PHE A 120 47.02 -21.24 6.92
CA PHE A 120 45.87 -21.30 5.99
C PHE A 120 45.87 -20.14 4.96
N LYS A 121 47.04 -19.79 4.41
CA LYS A 121 47.16 -18.83 3.31
C LYS A 121 47.00 -19.48 1.95
#